data_AF-A0A8J5X4U2-F1
#
_entry.id   AF-A0A8J5X4U2-F1
#
_cell.length_a   1.000
_cell.length_b   1.000
_cell.length_c   1.000
_cell.angle_alpha   90.00
_cell.angle_beta   90.00
_cell.angle_gamma   90.00
#
_symmetry.space_group_name_H-M   'P 1'
#
loop_
_entity.id
_entity.type
_entity.pdbx_description
1 polymer ?
#
loop_
_entity_poly.entity_id
_entity_poly.type
_entity_poly.pdbx_seq_one_letter_code
_entity_poly.pdbx_strand_id
1 'polypeptide(L)'
;MLAVARLPVRRALTRRSLATKPVYIQDGPPPGGYPAIKYKKNIPDKGPSNVAMLAGFGAFLSYGWYFTIDSIHMRNRLKIESYDTRMSLLPFLQAEEDQRYVEVLAIQASKEAALMADVPGWEVNKPTFDTIEWVRPKSLPY
;
A
#
# COMPACT_ATOMS: atom_id res chain seq x y z
N MET A 1 -55.16 -68.89 -17.32
CA MET A 1 -54.10 -68.60 -16.32
C MET A 1 -53.06 -69.72 -16.33
N LEU A 2 -52.18 -69.71 -17.33
CA LEU A 2 -51.12 -70.70 -17.60
C LEU A 2 -50.05 -69.91 -18.39
N ALA A 3 -48.75 -69.97 -18.15
CA ALA A 3 -47.95 -70.80 -17.27
C ALA A 3 -46.69 -69.99 -16.89
N VAL A 4 -46.26 -70.11 -15.64
CA VAL A 4 -45.00 -69.55 -15.14
C VAL A 4 -43.84 -70.15 -15.94
N ALA A 5 -43.15 -69.32 -16.73
CA ALA A 5 -41.96 -69.71 -17.48
C ALA A 5 -40.81 -70.00 -16.49
N ARG A 6 -40.63 -71.28 -16.15
CA ARG A 6 -39.46 -71.75 -15.40
C ARG A 6 -38.22 -71.57 -16.28
N LEU A 7 -37.32 -70.68 -15.87
CA LEU A 7 -36.00 -70.51 -16.50
C LEU A 7 -35.28 -71.88 -16.54
N PRO A 8 -34.60 -72.20 -17.66
CA PRO A 8 -33.93 -73.48 -17.79
C PRO A 8 -32.70 -73.51 -16.87
N VAL A 9 -32.82 -74.20 -15.74
CA VAL A 9 -31.65 -74.66 -14.98
C VAL A 9 -30.89 -75.61 -15.91
N ARG A 10 -29.76 -75.15 -16.45
CA ARG A 10 -28.85 -75.99 -17.26
C ARG A 10 -28.32 -77.13 -16.39
N ARG A 11 -29.02 -78.26 -16.41
CA ARG A 11 -28.52 -79.55 -15.89
C ARG A 11 -27.51 -80.09 -16.89
N ALA A 12 -26.22 -79.87 -16.63
CA ALA A 12 -25.17 -80.60 -17.32
C ALA A 12 -25.21 -82.07 -16.85
N LEU A 13 -25.65 -82.97 -17.74
CA LEU A 13 -25.51 -84.41 -17.57
C LEU A 13 -24.05 -84.79 -17.79
N THR A 14 -23.33 -85.23 -16.76
CA THR A 14 -22.12 -86.04 -16.96
C THR A 14 -21.77 -86.87 -15.73
N ARG A 15 -21.35 -88.12 -16.00
CA ARG A 15 -20.87 -89.18 -15.09
C ARG A 15 -20.33 -88.71 -13.73
N ARG A 16 -20.80 -89.35 -12.65
CA ARG A 16 -20.15 -89.31 -11.33
C ARG A 16 -18.76 -89.98 -11.44
N SER A 17 -17.70 -89.17 -11.45
CA SER A 17 -16.40 -89.59 -10.91
C SER A 17 -16.31 -89.04 -9.48
N LEU A 18 -15.99 -89.90 -8.51
CA LEU A 18 -15.93 -89.54 -7.08
C LEU A 18 -14.67 -88.74 -6.70
N ALA A 19 -13.86 -88.31 -7.69
CA ALA A 19 -12.56 -87.67 -7.46
C ALA A 19 -12.52 -86.17 -7.82
N THR A 20 -13.57 -85.59 -8.39
CA THR A 20 -13.56 -84.19 -8.87
C THR A 20 -14.52 -83.34 -8.05
N LYS A 21 -13.98 -82.41 -7.23
CA LYS A 21 -14.78 -81.47 -6.43
C LYS A 21 -15.65 -80.57 -7.35
N PRO A 22 -16.91 -80.26 -6.97
CA PRO A 22 -17.72 -79.31 -7.73
C PRO A 22 -17.07 -77.92 -7.75
N VAL A 23 -17.09 -77.25 -8.90
CA VAL A 23 -16.52 -75.91 -9.07
C VAL A 23 -17.48 -74.87 -8.48
N TYR A 24 -17.05 -74.17 -7.43
CA TYR A 24 -17.78 -73.03 -6.88
C TYR A 24 -17.38 -71.76 -7.64
N ILE A 25 -18.37 -71.01 -8.14
CA ILE A 25 -18.14 -69.68 -8.73
C ILE A 25 -17.99 -68.71 -7.56
N GLN A 26 -16.76 -68.51 -7.13
CA GLN A 26 -16.41 -67.54 -6.11
C GLN A 26 -16.09 -66.20 -6.78
N ASP A 27 -16.52 -65.11 -6.17
CA ASP A 27 -16.18 -63.77 -6.66
C ASP A 27 -14.68 -63.52 -6.44
N GLY A 28 -13.98 -63.13 -7.51
CA GLY A 28 -12.53 -63.08 -7.55
C GLY A 28 -12.04 -62.05 -8.56
N PRO A 29 -10.75 -61.68 -8.52
CA PRO A 29 -10.21 -60.70 -9.45
C PRO A 29 -10.38 -61.21 -10.89
N PRO A 30 -10.66 -60.31 -11.85
CA PRO A 30 -10.76 -60.69 -13.25
C PRO A 30 -9.44 -61.36 -13.69
N PRO A 31 -9.47 -62.28 -14.67
CA PRO A 31 -8.25 -62.87 -15.21
C PRO A 31 -7.39 -61.75 -15.82
N GLY A 32 -6.33 -61.34 -15.10
CA GLY A 32 -5.49 -60.17 -15.42
C GLY A 32 -5.32 -59.14 -14.30
N GLY A 33 -6.08 -59.24 -13.20
CA GLY A 33 -5.98 -58.34 -12.04
C GLY A 33 -6.57 -56.95 -12.27
N TYR A 34 -6.50 -56.09 -11.25
CA TYR A 34 -6.97 -54.70 -11.33
C TYR A 34 -5.85 -53.77 -11.82
N PRO A 35 -6.19 -52.66 -12.51
CA PRO A 35 -5.19 -51.66 -12.88
C PRO A 35 -4.51 -51.09 -11.64
N ALA A 36 -3.23 -50.75 -11.77
CA ALA A 36 -2.44 -50.19 -10.68
C ALA A 36 -3.03 -48.85 -10.22
N ILE A 37 -3.55 -48.82 -8.99
CA ILE A 37 -4.06 -47.59 -8.37
C ILE A 37 -2.86 -46.75 -7.92
N LYS A 38 -2.81 -45.49 -8.36
CA LYS A 38 -1.79 -44.53 -7.90
C LYS A 38 -2.12 -44.12 -6.47
N TYR A 39 -1.52 -44.78 -5.50
CA TYR A 39 -1.68 -44.50 -4.08
C TYR A 39 -0.73 -43.39 -3.58
N LYS A 40 0.29 -43.04 -4.37
CA LYS A 40 1.29 -42.02 -3.99
C LYS A 40 0.78 -40.61 -4.30
N LYS A 41 1.14 -39.67 -3.43
CA LYS A 41 0.91 -38.24 -3.62
C LYS A 41 1.66 -37.76 -4.87
N ASN A 42 0.95 -37.14 -5.80
CA ASN A 42 1.54 -36.52 -6.99
C ASN A 42 1.24 -35.01 -6.97
N ILE A 43 2.06 -34.24 -6.25
CA ILE A 43 2.03 -32.77 -6.33
C ILE A 43 3.21 -32.36 -7.22
N PRO A 44 2.94 -31.79 -8.40
CA PRO A 44 3.99 -31.19 -9.21
C PRO A 44 4.40 -29.84 -8.62
N ASP A 45 5.70 -29.62 -8.48
CA ASP A 45 6.25 -28.31 -8.12
C ASP A 45 6.10 -27.37 -9.32
N LYS A 46 5.00 -26.61 -9.33
CA LYS A 46 4.67 -25.65 -10.37
C LYS A 46 5.08 -24.26 -9.92
N GLY A 47 6.04 -23.66 -10.64
CA GLY A 47 6.41 -22.26 -10.43
C GLY A 47 7.82 -21.97 -10.93
N PRO A 48 8.14 -20.69 -11.13
CA PRO A 48 9.53 -20.28 -11.34
C PRO A 48 10.38 -20.59 -10.11
N SER A 49 11.65 -20.92 -10.33
CA SER A 49 12.62 -21.09 -9.24
C SER A 49 12.73 -19.83 -8.38
N ASN A 50 13.01 -19.98 -7.09
CA ASN A 50 13.18 -18.87 -6.14
C ASN A 50 14.17 -17.81 -6.65
N VAL A 51 15.25 -18.25 -7.31
CA VAL A 51 16.26 -17.36 -7.90
C VAL A 51 15.67 -16.56 -9.06
N ALA A 52 14.84 -17.18 -9.89
CA ALA A 52 14.18 -16.50 -11.00
C ALA A 52 13.16 -15.47 -10.49
N MET A 53 12.43 -15.76 -9.41
CA MET A 53 11.52 -14.81 -8.78
C MET A 53 12.27 -13.61 -8.19
N LEU A 54 13.35 -13.85 -7.45
CA LEU A 54 14.17 -12.78 -6.89
C LEU A 54 14.80 -11.91 -7.97
N ALA A 55 15.32 -12.51 -9.04
CA ALA A 55 15.89 -11.78 -10.17
C ALA A 55 14.82 -10.94 -10.89
N GLY A 56 13.65 -11.50 -11.16
CA GLY A 56 12.55 -10.77 -11.79
C GLY A 56 12.07 -9.58 -10.95
N PHE A 57 11.94 -9.78 -9.64
CA PHE A 57 11.54 -8.71 -8.71
C PHE A 57 12.63 -7.64 -8.57
N GLY A 58 13.90 -8.04 -8.44
CA GLY A 58 15.04 -7.12 -8.37
C GLY A 58 15.16 -6.27 -9.62
N ALA A 59 14.99 -6.87 -10.81
CA ALA A 59 14.98 -6.16 -12.07
C ALA A 59 13.83 -5.14 -12.14
N PHE A 60 12.60 -5.56 -11.79
CA PHE A 60 11.45 -4.66 -11.77
C PHE A 60 11.63 -3.46 -10.83
N LEU A 61 12.11 -3.71 -9.60
CA LEU A 61 12.38 -2.63 -8.65
C LEU A 61 13.48 -1.70 -9.16
N SER A 62 14.60 -2.24 -9.65
CA SER A 62 15.70 -1.42 -10.16
C SER A 62 15.24 -0.49 -11.30
N TYR A 63 14.39 -1.01 -12.19
CA TYR A 63 13.78 -0.23 -13.27
C TYR A 63 12.84 0.86 -12.72
N GLY A 64 11.97 0.54 -11.76
CA GLY A 64 11.09 1.54 -11.14
C GLY A 64 11.86 2.65 -10.40
N TRP A 65 12.96 2.30 -9.73
CA TRP A 65 13.82 3.27 -9.04
C TRP A 65 14.50 4.23 -10.01
N TYR A 66 14.93 3.76 -11.19
CA TYR A 66 15.55 4.62 -12.21
C TYR A 66 14.65 5.81 -12.61
N PHE A 67 13.38 5.56 -12.96
CA PHE A 67 12.43 6.65 -13.28
C PHE A 67 12.09 7.52 -12.08
N THR A 68 11.99 6.91 -10.90
CA THR A 68 11.68 7.66 -9.67
C THR A 68 12.77 8.67 -9.36
N ILE A 69 14.04 8.29 -9.51
CA ILE A 69 15.19 9.17 -9.30
C ILE A 69 15.15 10.34 -10.28
N ASP A 70 14.93 10.09 -11.57
CA ASP A 70 14.80 11.16 -12.57
C ASP A 70 13.65 12.13 -12.23
N SER A 71 12.49 11.59 -11.84
CA SER A 71 11.36 12.41 -11.39
C SER A 71 11.69 13.27 -10.17
N ILE A 72 12.45 12.75 -9.20
CA ILE A 72 12.91 13.50 -8.03
C ILE A 72 13.82 14.65 -8.47
N HIS A 73 14.76 14.41 -9.39
CA HIS A 73 15.62 15.47 -9.92
C HIS A 73 14.80 16.56 -10.60
N MET A 74 13.83 16.21 -11.43
CA MET A 74 12.95 17.19 -12.08
C MET A 74 12.13 17.99 -11.07
N ARG A 75 11.54 17.34 -10.07
CA ARG A 75 10.80 18.02 -8.99
C ARG A 75 11.69 18.97 -8.19
N ASN A 76 12.93 18.59 -7.92
CA ASN A 76 13.87 19.44 -7.20
C ASN A 76 14.26 20.67 -8.04
N ARG A 77 14.47 20.51 -9.36
CA ARG A 77 14.71 21.64 -10.27
C ARG A 77 13.54 22.62 -10.26
N LEU A 78 12.30 22.13 -10.37
CA LEU A 78 11.09 22.97 -10.31
C LEU A 78 10.94 23.70 -8.96
N LYS A 79 11.29 23.03 -7.86
CA LYS A 79 11.30 23.67 -6.53
C LYS A 79 12.33 24.80 -6.46
N ILE A 80 13.54 24.57 -6.98
CA ILE A 80 14.60 25.58 -7.03
C ILE A 80 14.12 26.78 -7.86
N GLU A 81 13.60 26.56 -9.06
CA GLU A 81 13.03 27.63 -9.90
C GLU A 81 11.93 28.43 -9.18
N SER A 82 11.07 27.72 -8.45
CA SER A 82 10.02 28.36 -7.63
C SER A 82 10.59 29.14 -6.43
N TYR A 83 11.73 28.72 -5.87
CA TYR A 83 12.41 29.46 -4.80
C TYR A 83 13.14 30.68 -5.34
N ASP A 84 13.82 30.56 -6.48
CA ASP A 84 14.52 31.66 -7.14
C ASP A 84 13.53 32.77 -7.52
N THR A 85 12.37 32.40 -8.05
CA THR A 85 11.29 33.35 -8.36
C THR A 85 10.76 34.05 -7.11
N ARG A 86 10.66 33.34 -5.97
CA ARG A 86 10.24 33.97 -4.71
C ARG A 86 11.32 34.88 -4.15
N MET A 87 12.57 34.45 -4.19
CA MET A 87 13.71 35.20 -3.67
C MET A 87 13.89 36.53 -4.42
N SER A 88 13.66 36.55 -5.73
CA SER A 88 13.74 37.78 -6.52
C SER A 88 12.62 38.77 -6.20
N LEU A 89 11.42 38.30 -5.84
CA LEU A 89 10.26 39.14 -5.48
C LEU A 89 10.25 39.55 -4.00
N LEU A 90 10.85 38.73 -3.12
CA LEU A 90 10.87 38.92 -1.67
C LEU A 90 11.29 40.34 -1.22
N PRO A 91 12.37 40.97 -1.73
CA PRO A 91 12.76 42.29 -1.24
C PRO A 91 11.71 43.37 -1.53
N PHE A 92 10.97 43.25 -2.63
CA PHE A 92 9.90 44.19 -2.96
C PHE A 92 8.70 44.01 -2.01
N LEU A 93 8.25 42.77 -1.83
CA LEU A 93 7.15 42.46 -0.90
C LEU A 93 7.49 42.83 0.55
N GLN A 94 8.74 42.60 0.97
CA GLN A 94 9.20 42.99 2.29
C GLN A 94 9.17 44.51 2.46
N ALA A 95 9.59 45.28 1.46
CA ALA A 95 9.55 46.73 1.52
C ALA A 95 8.12 47.28 1.62
N GLU A 96 7.17 46.72 0.86
CA GLU A 96 5.74 47.09 0.97
C GLU A 96 5.17 46.73 2.36
N GLU A 97 5.52 45.56 2.89
CA GLU A 97 5.10 45.16 4.24
C GLU A 97 5.69 46.08 5.31
N ASP A 98 6.99 46.41 5.21
CA ASP A 98 7.67 47.30 6.15
C ASP A 98 7.04 48.71 6.13
N GLN A 99 6.70 49.24 4.95
CA GLN A 99 5.97 50.51 4.81
C GLN A 99 4.62 50.47 5.54
N ARG A 100 3.80 49.47 5.21
CA ARG A 100 2.49 49.26 5.87
C ARG A 100 2.67 49.15 7.38
N TYR A 101 3.68 48.41 7.82
CA TYR A 101 3.92 48.13 9.23
C TYR A 101 4.24 49.41 10.03
N VAL A 102 5.08 50.29 9.49
CA VAL A 102 5.38 51.60 10.11
C VAL A 102 4.13 52.46 10.23
N GLU A 103 3.27 52.47 9.20
CA GLU A 103 2.00 53.20 9.25
C GLU A 103 1.09 52.68 10.37
N VAL A 104 0.94 51.36 10.49
CA VAL A 104 0.09 50.78 11.56
C VAL A 104 0.67 51.09 12.94
N LEU A 105 2.00 51.02 13.11
CA LEU A 105 2.63 51.41 14.38
C LEU A 105 2.38 52.88 14.73
N ALA A 106 2.43 53.79 13.77
CA ALA A 106 2.11 55.20 13.99
C ALA A 106 0.63 55.39 14.42
N ILE A 107 -0.28 54.65 13.79
CA ILE A 107 -1.70 54.65 14.17
C ILE A 107 -1.88 54.08 15.59
N GLN A 108 -1.20 52.99 15.92
CA GLN A 108 -1.27 52.39 17.26
C GLN A 108 -0.73 53.34 18.33
N ALA A 109 0.40 53.99 18.07
CA ALA A 109 0.99 54.99 18.94
C ALA A 109 0.04 56.17 19.21
N SER A 110 -0.60 56.70 18.16
CA SER A 110 -1.56 57.80 18.31
C SER A 110 -2.84 57.38 19.06
N LYS A 111 -3.32 56.15 18.85
CA LYS A 111 -4.43 55.58 19.62
C LYS A 111 -4.06 55.37 21.09
N GLU A 112 -2.87 54.84 21.36
CA GLU A 112 -2.36 54.63 22.71
C GLU A 112 -2.22 55.97 23.46
N ALA A 113 -1.64 56.98 22.82
CA ALA A 113 -1.53 58.33 23.39
C ALA A 113 -2.88 58.93 23.75
N ALA A 114 -3.89 58.76 22.89
CA ALA A 114 -5.25 59.25 23.16
C ALA A 114 -5.95 58.47 24.28
N LEU A 115 -5.75 57.15 24.37
CA LEU A 115 -6.39 56.29 25.36
C LEU A 115 -5.73 56.39 26.74
N MET A 116 -4.42 56.62 26.81
CA MET A 116 -3.63 56.61 28.06
C MET A 116 -3.33 58.03 28.59
N ALA A 117 -3.97 59.05 28.04
CA ALA A 117 -3.77 60.45 28.44
C ALA A 117 -4.01 60.70 29.94
N ASP A 118 -4.94 59.97 30.55
CA ASP A 118 -5.35 60.16 31.95
C ASP A 118 -4.48 59.39 32.96
N VAL A 119 -3.56 58.53 32.51
CA VAL A 119 -2.78 57.65 33.38
C VAL A 119 -1.42 58.28 33.72
N PRO A 120 -1.14 58.60 35.00
CA PRO A 120 0.12 59.23 35.38
C PRO A 120 1.30 58.27 35.23
N GLY A 121 2.40 58.74 34.61
CA GLY A 121 3.63 57.97 34.41
C GLY A 121 3.62 57.01 33.23
N TRP A 122 2.59 57.04 32.38
CA TRP A 122 2.55 56.26 31.14
C TRP A 122 3.39 56.93 30.04
N GLU A 123 4.30 56.16 29.45
CA GLU A 123 5.13 56.58 28.31
C GLU A 123 4.66 55.84 27.06
N VAL A 124 4.15 56.60 26.08
CA VAL A 124 3.67 56.02 24.81
C VAL A 124 4.83 55.39 24.05
N ASN A 125 4.60 54.20 23.45
CA ASN A 125 5.60 53.42 22.71
C ASN A 125 6.82 52.97 23.53
N LYS A 126 6.71 52.88 24.86
CA LYS A 126 7.79 52.31 25.66
C LYS A 126 8.01 50.83 25.28
N PRO A 127 9.24 50.41 24.94
CA PRO A 127 9.51 49.01 24.66
C PRO A 127 9.28 48.16 25.92
N THR A 128 8.69 46.97 25.74
CA THR A 128 8.45 46.02 26.84
C THR A 128 9.74 45.38 27.35
N PHE A 129 10.75 45.28 26.49
CA PHE A 129 12.04 44.67 26.79
C PHE A 129 13.11 45.75 26.97
N ASP A 130 14.07 45.48 27.84
CA ASP A 130 15.21 46.38 28.10
C ASP A 130 16.30 46.32 27.00
N THR A 131 16.08 45.55 25.94
CA THR A 131 17.01 45.40 24.82
C THR A 131 16.94 46.59 23.88
N ILE A 132 18.11 46.99 23.34
CA ILE A 132 18.20 48.04 22.32
C ILE A 132 17.71 47.53 20.95
N GLU A 133 17.67 46.21 20.77
CA GLU A 133 17.21 45.58 19.55
C GLU A 133 15.71 45.73 19.35
N TRP A 134 15.31 45.94 18.09
CA TRP A 134 13.91 45.94 17.73
C TRP A 134 13.35 44.52 17.75
N VAL A 135 12.26 44.33 18.49
CA VAL A 135 11.58 43.04 18.62
C VAL A 135 10.19 43.15 17.99
N ARG A 136 9.85 42.17 17.15
CA ARG A 136 8.49 42.08 16.59
C ARG A 136 7.45 41.92 17.71
N PRO A 137 6.32 42.65 17.66
CA PRO A 137 5.23 42.46 18.59
C PRO A 137 4.66 41.05 18.43
N LYS A 138 4.12 40.51 19.52
CA LYS A 138 3.58 39.15 19.56
C LYS A 138 2.42 38.93 18.59
N SER A 139 1.60 39.94 18.39
CA SER A 139 0.51 39.95 17.41
C SER A 139 0.82 40.95 16.31
N LEU A 140 0.49 40.58 15.07
CA LEU A 140 0.56 41.51 13.95
C LEU A 140 -0.36 42.71 14.24
N PRO A 141 0.12 43.94 14.01
CA PRO A 141 -0.71 45.12 14.12
C PRO A 141 -1.61 45.15 12.88
N TYR A 142 -2.91 44.88 13.07
CA TYR A 142 -3.98 45.04 12.09
C TYR A 142 -5.11 45.87 12.68
#